data_AF-A0A353JXZ0-F1
#
_entry.id   AF-A0A353JXZ0-F1
#
_cell.length_a   1.000
_cell.length_b   1.000
_cell.length_c   1.000
_cell.angle_alpha   90.00
_cell.angle_beta   90.00
_cell.angle_gamma   90.00
#
_symmetry.space_group_name_H-M   'P 1'
#
loop_
_entity.id
_entity.type
_entity.pdbx_description
1 polymer ?
#
loop_
_entity_poly.entity_id
_entity_poly.type
_entity_poly.pdbx_seq_one_letter_code
_entity_poly.pdbx_strand_id
1 'polypeptide(L)'
;SFLRALKPLKSKDRKLVIKALPYLYRIWYYSALVPSTPLTPANFINTQIRRNFNDDSIVVPTVIPIYDKKALKDFKFEYTIFNLDNHPVLKDMKIFLEHCMPDIGIDKDGLILEDESDSFINLLSFKEIYYVIFLTNTAYELKLLKKMPSINTYRAMVIYENTDAFLKLSSIEQLQKIYDATLAIASRALCSTFTYDENTFSKESLQNLFKNAVFLDDFLDDIFKKFNMKSNTSFEELDFEFINSINDSNINNDELEIALALKLELNVIIDACLLTPIGYYLQLIQPIYVEEVDFEILFAELIVANNFNIPLLEVSFIMSEEYDLTPLG
;
A
#
# COMPACT_ATOMS: atom_id res chain seq x y z
N SER A 1 -12.62 -13.52 14.20
CA SER A 1 -11.74 -14.28 13.28
C SER A 1 -12.28 -14.16 11.85
N PHE A 2 -11.39 -14.02 10.86
CA PHE A 2 -11.74 -13.80 9.44
C PHE A 2 -12.79 -14.79 8.90
N LEU A 3 -12.57 -16.10 9.09
CA LEU A 3 -13.51 -17.14 8.63
C LEU A 3 -14.90 -17.02 9.25
N ARG A 4 -14.99 -16.55 10.50
CA ARG A 4 -16.27 -16.33 11.19
C ARG A 4 -17.03 -15.18 10.52
N ALA A 5 -16.35 -14.06 10.25
CA ALA A 5 -16.92 -12.90 9.56
C ALA A 5 -17.29 -13.20 8.10
N LEU A 6 -16.56 -14.11 7.43
CA LEU A 6 -16.79 -14.45 6.03
C LEU A 6 -18.00 -15.38 5.81
N LYS A 7 -18.30 -16.24 6.81
CA LYS A 7 -19.36 -17.26 6.74
C LYS A 7 -20.76 -16.71 6.42
N PRO A 8 -21.25 -15.61 7.04
CA PRO A 8 -22.58 -15.07 6.76
C PRO A 8 -22.71 -14.40 5.37
N LEU A 9 -21.61 -14.06 4.70
CA LEU A 9 -21.65 -13.34 3.43
C LEU A 9 -22.22 -14.17 2.28
N LYS A 10 -22.96 -13.49 1.39
CA LYS A 10 -23.47 -14.05 0.13
C LYS A 10 -22.33 -14.40 -0.82
N SER A 11 -22.58 -15.26 -1.80
CA SER A 11 -21.51 -15.76 -2.69
C SER A 11 -20.80 -14.67 -3.50
N LYS A 12 -21.48 -13.59 -3.89
CA LYS A 12 -20.87 -12.47 -4.63
C LYS A 12 -19.89 -11.72 -3.71
N ASP A 13 -20.39 -11.30 -2.55
CA ASP A 13 -19.63 -10.54 -1.55
C ASP A 13 -18.43 -11.33 -1.02
N ARG A 14 -18.62 -12.64 -0.81
CA ARG A 14 -17.53 -13.54 -0.44
C ARG A 14 -16.40 -13.56 -1.46
N LYS A 15 -16.70 -13.56 -2.77
CA LYS A 15 -15.67 -13.54 -3.81
C LYS A 15 -14.90 -12.22 -3.80
N LEU A 16 -15.60 -11.11 -3.60
CA LEU A 16 -15.00 -9.79 -3.46
C LEU A 16 -14.03 -9.75 -2.27
N VAL A 17 -14.47 -10.16 -1.09
CA VAL A 17 -13.64 -10.20 0.13
C VAL A 17 -12.43 -11.11 -0.06
N ILE A 18 -12.59 -12.27 -0.70
CA ILE A 18 -11.46 -13.16 -0.99
C ILE A 18 -10.47 -12.52 -1.98
N LYS A 19 -10.94 -11.78 -3.00
CA LYS A 19 -10.06 -11.03 -3.93
C LYS A 19 -9.27 -9.94 -3.19
N ALA A 20 -9.86 -9.32 -2.17
CA ALA A 20 -9.23 -8.29 -1.34
C ALA A 20 -8.39 -8.82 -0.16
N LEU A 21 -8.30 -10.15 -0.01
CA LEU A 21 -7.62 -10.78 1.13
C LEU A 21 -6.20 -10.28 1.39
N PRO A 22 -5.34 -10.05 0.37
CA PRO A 22 -3.98 -9.53 0.63
C PRO A 22 -3.98 -8.19 1.38
N TYR A 23 -4.90 -7.28 1.04
CA TYR A 23 -4.99 -5.95 1.64
C TYR A 23 -5.57 -6.02 3.05
N LEU A 24 -6.66 -6.76 3.21
CA LEU A 24 -7.31 -6.97 4.52
C LEU A 24 -6.35 -7.64 5.51
N TYR A 25 -5.51 -8.55 5.00
CA TYR A 25 -4.48 -9.17 5.80
C TYR A 25 -3.35 -8.21 6.17
N ARG A 26 -2.92 -7.35 5.24
CA ARG A 26 -1.90 -6.32 5.52
C ARG A 26 -2.35 -5.40 6.66
N ILE A 27 -3.59 -4.91 6.60
CA ILE A 27 -4.18 -4.08 7.65
C ILE A 27 -4.11 -4.84 8.98
N TRP A 28 -4.69 -6.04 9.04
CA TRP A 28 -4.65 -6.88 10.25
C TRP A 28 -3.23 -7.16 10.77
N TYR A 29 -2.27 -7.40 9.88
CA TYR A 29 -0.89 -7.73 10.24
C TYR A 29 -0.18 -6.59 10.98
N TYR A 30 -0.56 -5.35 10.70
CA TYR A 30 -0.02 -4.16 11.34
C TYR A 30 -0.96 -3.55 12.39
N SER A 31 -2.15 -4.10 12.59
CA SER A 31 -3.07 -3.64 13.63
C SER A 31 -2.78 -4.20 15.01
N ALA A 32 -3.18 -3.45 16.03
CA ALA A 32 -2.98 -3.83 17.40
C ALA A 32 -3.72 -5.14 17.73
N LEU A 33 -3.08 -5.98 18.55
CA LEU A 33 -3.69 -7.16 19.16
C LEU A 33 -4.45 -6.81 20.44
N VAL A 34 -4.21 -5.62 20.98
CA VAL A 34 -4.87 -5.02 22.14
C VAL A 34 -4.99 -3.53 21.86
N PRO A 35 -6.18 -2.90 21.99
CA PRO A 35 -6.39 -1.52 21.58
C PRO A 35 -5.46 -0.54 22.29
N SER A 36 -5.08 0.52 21.58
CA SER A 36 -4.16 1.56 22.03
C SER A 36 -2.78 1.04 22.45
N THR A 37 -2.31 -0.05 21.82
CA THR A 37 -0.96 -0.58 22.04
C THR A 37 -0.22 -0.81 20.72
N PRO A 38 1.12 -0.68 20.69
CA PRO A 38 1.92 -1.00 19.51
C PRO A 38 2.13 -2.52 19.32
N LEU A 39 1.39 -3.38 20.05
CA LEU A 39 1.57 -4.83 19.97
C LEU A 39 0.82 -5.38 18.75
N THR A 40 1.49 -5.41 17.60
CA THR A 40 0.94 -5.92 16.34
C THR A 40 1.40 -7.36 16.06
N PRO A 41 0.71 -8.14 15.19
CA PRO A 41 1.24 -9.40 14.67
C PRO A 41 2.65 -9.25 14.10
N ALA A 42 2.92 -8.16 13.37
CA ALA A 42 4.24 -7.86 12.80
C ALA A 42 5.33 -7.72 13.88
N ASN A 43 5.11 -6.88 14.90
CA ASN A 43 6.07 -6.72 16.00
C ASN A 43 6.27 -8.04 16.75
N PHE A 44 5.18 -8.78 17.01
CA PHE A 44 5.24 -10.03 17.74
C PHE A 44 6.08 -11.06 17.00
N ILE A 45 5.76 -11.35 15.73
CA ILE A 45 6.45 -12.35 14.92
C ILE A 45 7.93 -12.01 14.78
N ASN A 46 8.26 -10.78 14.38
CA ASN A 46 9.65 -10.40 14.14
C ASN A 46 10.48 -10.28 15.43
N THR A 47 9.84 -9.98 16.56
CA THR A 47 10.49 -10.07 17.87
C THR A 47 10.83 -11.51 18.24
N GLN A 48 9.96 -12.48 17.94
CA GLN A 48 10.26 -13.89 18.18
C GLN A 48 11.38 -14.40 17.27
N ILE A 49 11.40 -14.00 16.00
CA ILE A 49 12.48 -14.37 15.06
C ILE A 49 13.82 -13.84 15.58
N ARG A 50 13.93 -12.54 15.88
CA ARG A 50 15.15 -11.95 16.42
C ARG A 50 15.63 -12.64 17.70
N ARG A 51 14.72 -12.90 18.64
CA ARG A 51 15.07 -13.54 19.93
C ARG A 51 15.55 -14.98 19.79
N ASN A 52 14.95 -15.75 18.89
CA ASN A 52 15.23 -17.19 18.78
C ASN A 52 16.39 -17.50 17.82
N PHE A 53 16.62 -16.65 16.82
CA PHE A 53 17.60 -16.91 15.76
C PHE A 53 18.75 -15.89 15.71
N ASN A 54 18.66 -14.78 16.44
CA ASN A 54 19.64 -13.67 16.38
C ASN A 54 19.89 -13.22 14.94
N ASP A 55 18.80 -13.10 14.19
CA ASP A 55 18.75 -12.77 12.77
C ASP A 55 17.94 -11.48 12.60
N ASP A 56 18.51 -10.51 11.90
CA ASP A 56 17.88 -9.22 11.61
C ASP A 56 16.92 -9.29 10.42
N SER A 57 16.76 -10.47 9.81
CA SER A 57 15.78 -10.71 8.76
C SER A 57 14.36 -10.47 9.26
N ILE A 58 13.56 -9.85 8.40
CA ILE A 58 12.13 -9.65 8.64
C ILE A 58 11.34 -10.76 7.95
N VAL A 59 10.38 -11.34 8.65
CA VAL A 59 9.50 -12.39 8.14
C VAL A 59 8.09 -11.85 8.02
N VAL A 60 7.56 -11.88 6.81
CA VAL A 60 6.19 -11.46 6.50
C VAL A 60 5.39 -12.68 6.06
N PRO A 61 4.46 -13.17 6.90
CA PRO A 61 3.47 -14.15 6.45
C PRO A 61 2.50 -13.53 5.45
N THR A 62 2.12 -14.25 4.41
CA THR A 62 1.07 -13.91 3.45
C THR A 62 0.01 -15.02 3.45
N VAL A 63 -1.27 -14.64 3.34
CA VAL A 63 -2.38 -15.59 3.43
C VAL A 63 -2.80 -16.04 2.05
N ILE A 64 -2.98 -17.36 1.90
CA ILE A 64 -3.39 -17.97 0.65
C ILE A 64 -4.65 -18.81 0.85
N PRO A 65 -5.70 -18.56 0.05
CA PRO A 65 -6.93 -19.32 0.12
C PRO A 65 -6.72 -20.76 -0.36
N ILE A 66 -7.24 -21.71 0.42
CA ILE A 66 -7.31 -23.13 0.07
C ILE A 66 -8.74 -23.44 -0.39
N TYR A 67 -8.87 -23.97 -1.60
CA TYR A 67 -10.16 -24.33 -2.18
C TYR A 67 -10.36 -25.85 -2.23
N ASP A 68 -11.58 -26.29 -1.96
CA ASP A 68 -12.09 -27.63 -2.27
C ASP A 68 -13.26 -27.51 -3.24
N LYS A 69 -13.12 -28.08 -4.45
CA LYS A 69 -14.14 -28.02 -5.53
C LYS A 69 -14.73 -26.61 -5.73
N LYS A 70 -13.87 -25.58 -5.70
CA LYS A 70 -14.18 -24.14 -5.84
C LYS A 70 -14.82 -23.46 -4.61
N ALA A 71 -15.08 -24.19 -3.53
CA ALA A 71 -15.46 -23.59 -2.25
C ALA A 71 -14.20 -23.28 -1.43
N LEU A 72 -14.09 -22.06 -0.91
CA LEU A 72 -13.05 -21.73 0.06
C LEU A 72 -13.24 -22.60 1.31
N LYS A 73 -12.20 -23.35 1.67
CA LYS A 73 -12.20 -24.27 2.81
C LYS A 73 -11.42 -23.71 3.98
N ASP A 74 -10.24 -23.18 3.71
CA ASP A 74 -9.30 -22.73 4.73
C ASP A 74 -8.26 -21.77 4.14
N PHE A 75 -7.28 -21.38 4.94
CA PHE A 75 -6.13 -20.60 4.53
C PHE A 75 -4.82 -21.29 4.92
N LYS A 76 -3.76 -21.09 4.13
CA LYS A 76 -2.37 -21.36 4.54
C LYS A 76 -1.58 -20.06 4.56
N PHE A 77 -0.48 -20.09 5.30
CA PHE A 77 0.51 -19.02 5.28
C PHE A 77 1.69 -19.41 4.39
N GLU A 78 2.10 -18.50 3.50
CA GLU A 78 3.42 -18.51 2.86
C GLU A 78 4.28 -17.42 3.51
N TYR A 79 5.56 -17.69 3.74
CA TYR A 79 6.44 -16.78 4.47
C TYR A 79 7.44 -16.17 3.51
N THR A 80 7.49 -14.84 3.48
CA THR A 80 8.47 -14.05 2.74
C THR A 80 9.53 -13.56 3.72
N ILE A 81 10.80 -13.78 3.40
CA ILE A 81 11.93 -13.40 4.24
C ILE A 81 12.67 -12.24 3.58
N PHE A 82 12.88 -11.17 4.34
CA PHE A 82 13.52 -9.93 3.91
C PHE A 82 14.88 -9.79 4.58
N ASN A 83 15.91 -9.55 3.78
CA ASN A 83 17.23 -9.13 4.19
C ASN A 83 17.87 -8.31 3.06
N LEU A 84 18.92 -7.54 3.37
CA LEU A 84 19.54 -6.63 2.41
C LEU A 84 20.26 -7.35 1.26
N ASP A 85 20.77 -8.57 1.49
CA ASP A 85 21.54 -9.31 0.48
C ASP A 85 20.64 -9.93 -0.60
N ASN A 86 19.49 -10.46 -0.20
CA ASN A 86 18.54 -11.18 -1.05
C ASN A 86 17.11 -10.70 -0.81
N HIS A 87 16.89 -9.40 -1.01
CA HIS A 87 15.60 -8.77 -0.77
C HIS A 87 14.55 -9.21 -1.81
N PRO A 88 13.33 -9.66 -1.40
CA PRO A 88 12.30 -10.17 -2.28
C PRO A 88 11.94 -9.24 -3.46
N VAL A 89 11.84 -7.94 -3.19
CA VAL A 89 11.56 -6.91 -4.22
C VAL A 89 12.53 -6.93 -5.40
N LEU A 90 13.81 -7.29 -5.19
CA LEU A 90 14.80 -7.30 -6.26
C LEU A 90 14.56 -8.49 -7.21
N LYS A 91 14.23 -9.64 -6.63
CA LYS A 91 13.82 -10.83 -7.39
C LYS A 91 12.52 -10.55 -8.16
N ASP A 92 11.55 -9.94 -7.50
CA ASP A 92 10.25 -9.64 -8.10
C ASP A 92 10.36 -8.58 -9.21
N MET A 93 11.18 -7.54 -9.03
CA MET A 93 11.49 -6.57 -10.08
C MET A 93 12.11 -7.24 -11.31
N LYS A 94 13.02 -8.19 -11.11
CA LYS A 94 13.60 -8.97 -12.22
C LYS A 94 12.54 -9.79 -12.95
N ILE A 95 11.71 -10.55 -12.23
CA ILE A 95 10.61 -11.34 -12.80
C ILE A 95 9.65 -10.44 -13.59
N PHE A 96 9.28 -9.29 -13.00
CA PHE A 96 8.41 -8.31 -13.63
C PHE A 96 9.00 -7.79 -14.96
N LEU A 97 10.26 -7.38 -14.97
CA LEU A 97 10.91 -6.87 -16.18
C LEU A 97 11.04 -7.95 -17.27
N GLU A 98 11.31 -9.20 -16.90
CA GLU A 98 11.35 -10.32 -17.84
C GLU A 98 10.00 -10.55 -18.55
N HIS A 99 8.88 -10.38 -17.84
CA HIS A 99 7.53 -10.47 -18.42
C HIS A 99 7.15 -9.23 -19.25
N CYS A 100 7.84 -8.10 -19.06
CA CYS A 100 7.65 -6.90 -19.88
C CYS A 100 8.39 -6.96 -21.24
N MET A 101 9.02 -8.10 -21.57
CA MET A 101 9.76 -8.31 -22.81
C MET A 101 9.03 -9.28 -23.77
N PRO A 102 9.00 -8.98 -25.09
CA PRO A 102 9.55 -7.80 -25.75
C PRO A 102 8.74 -6.52 -25.48
N ASP A 103 7.46 -6.68 -25.11
CA ASP A 103 6.53 -5.63 -24.74
C ASP A 103 5.37 -6.20 -23.91
N ILE A 104 4.59 -5.33 -23.26
CA ILE A 104 3.43 -5.69 -22.45
C ILE A 104 2.29 -4.69 -22.63
N GLY A 105 1.05 -5.17 -22.52
CA GLY A 105 -0.15 -4.34 -22.63
C GLY A 105 -0.32 -3.45 -21.41
N ILE A 106 -0.59 -2.17 -21.65
CA ILE A 106 -0.84 -1.17 -20.60
C ILE A 106 -2.14 -0.43 -20.87
N ASP A 107 -2.66 0.28 -19.88
CA ASP A 107 -3.73 1.25 -20.04
C ASP A 107 -3.20 2.63 -20.49
N LYS A 108 -4.10 3.60 -20.60
CA LYS A 108 -3.77 4.99 -20.98
C LYS A 108 -2.80 5.66 -19.98
N ASP A 109 -2.89 5.31 -18.71
CA ASP A 109 -2.13 5.90 -17.62
C ASP A 109 -0.76 5.23 -17.49
N GLY A 110 -0.61 4.06 -18.08
CA GLY A 110 0.64 3.31 -18.23
C GLY A 110 0.72 2.08 -17.34
N LEU A 111 -0.35 1.73 -16.64
CA LEU A 111 -0.42 0.58 -15.75
C LEU A 111 -0.63 -0.70 -16.55
N ILE A 112 -0.06 -1.81 -16.09
CA ILE A 112 -0.24 -3.12 -16.72
C ILE A 112 -1.73 -3.51 -16.69
N LEU A 113 -2.24 -4.01 -17.80
CA LEU A 113 -3.63 -4.50 -17.89
C LEU A 113 -3.85 -5.72 -16.97
N GLU A 114 -5.06 -5.88 -16.42
CA GLU A 114 -5.37 -7.00 -15.50
C GLU A 114 -5.06 -8.36 -16.13
N ASP A 115 -5.51 -8.60 -17.37
CA ASP A 115 -5.25 -9.84 -18.13
C ASP A 115 -3.75 -10.11 -18.36
N GLU A 116 -2.94 -9.07 -18.51
CA GLU A 116 -1.48 -9.20 -18.66
C GLU A 116 -0.83 -9.54 -17.30
N SER A 117 -1.31 -8.91 -16.22
CA SER A 117 -0.81 -9.14 -14.85
C SER A 117 -1.11 -10.55 -14.33
N ASP A 118 -2.25 -11.14 -14.70
CA ASP A 118 -2.67 -12.49 -14.31
C ASP A 118 -1.64 -13.57 -14.72
N SER A 119 -0.84 -13.30 -15.75
CA SER A 119 0.18 -14.23 -16.25
C SER A 119 1.38 -14.40 -15.30
N PHE A 120 1.69 -13.40 -14.47
CA PHE A 120 2.91 -13.41 -13.63
C PHE A 120 2.67 -13.05 -12.17
N ILE A 121 1.52 -12.50 -11.79
CA ILE A 121 1.23 -12.07 -10.41
C ILE A 121 1.44 -13.16 -9.36
N ASN A 122 1.20 -14.43 -9.73
CA ASN A 122 1.38 -15.59 -8.86
C ASN A 122 2.86 -15.97 -8.62
N LEU A 123 3.79 -15.42 -9.40
CA LEU A 123 5.23 -15.63 -9.27
C LEU A 123 5.89 -14.64 -8.30
N LEU A 124 5.18 -13.55 -7.97
CA LEU A 124 5.65 -12.48 -7.09
C LEU A 124 5.48 -12.86 -5.61
N SER A 125 6.24 -12.19 -4.75
CA SER A 125 6.15 -12.36 -3.29
C SER A 125 4.79 -11.88 -2.76
N PHE A 126 4.25 -10.82 -3.35
CA PHE A 126 2.90 -10.31 -3.06
C PHE A 126 2.00 -10.47 -4.28
N LYS A 127 0.98 -11.31 -4.13
CA LYS A 127 0.10 -11.76 -5.22
C LYS A 127 -1.12 -10.84 -5.33
N GLU A 128 -0.86 -9.56 -5.55
CA GLU A 128 -1.87 -8.50 -5.52
C GLU A 128 -1.58 -7.37 -6.52
N ILE A 129 -2.63 -6.67 -6.97
CA ILE A 129 -2.52 -5.72 -8.08
C ILE A 129 -1.77 -4.46 -7.69
N TYR A 130 -1.88 -4.00 -6.44
CA TYR A 130 -1.16 -2.79 -6.01
C TYR A 130 0.35 -3.02 -5.91
N TYR A 131 0.79 -4.25 -5.64
CA TYR A 131 2.20 -4.60 -5.78
C TYR A 131 2.68 -4.54 -7.24
N VAL A 132 1.87 -4.99 -8.20
CA VAL A 132 2.20 -4.84 -9.63
C VAL A 132 2.25 -3.37 -10.03
N ILE A 133 1.33 -2.54 -9.53
CA ILE A 133 1.35 -1.07 -9.72
C ILE A 133 2.62 -0.46 -9.14
N PHE A 134 3.03 -0.87 -7.93
CA PHE A 134 4.27 -0.44 -7.30
C PHE A 134 5.49 -0.77 -8.16
N LEU A 135 5.62 -2.02 -8.65
CA LEU A 135 6.72 -2.43 -9.53
C LEU A 135 6.71 -1.63 -10.84
N THR A 136 5.53 -1.42 -11.42
CA THR A 136 5.34 -0.68 -12.67
C THR A 136 5.79 0.78 -12.54
N ASN A 137 5.29 1.49 -11.53
CA ASN A 137 5.63 2.89 -11.29
C ASN A 137 7.12 3.05 -10.95
N THR A 138 7.66 2.14 -10.13
CA THR A 138 9.08 2.14 -9.79
C THR A 138 9.95 1.89 -11.03
N ALA A 139 9.57 0.96 -11.90
CA ALA A 139 10.29 0.69 -13.13
C ALA A 139 10.26 1.89 -14.10
N TYR A 140 9.16 2.63 -14.19
CA TYR A 140 9.12 3.89 -14.96
C TYR A 140 10.01 4.97 -14.35
N GLU A 141 9.94 5.17 -13.03
CA GLU A 141 10.74 6.19 -12.33
C GLU A 141 12.25 5.92 -12.46
N LEU A 142 12.64 4.63 -12.39
CA LEU A 142 14.02 4.16 -12.61
C LEU A 142 14.40 4.10 -14.10
N LYS A 143 13.49 4.43 -15.02
CA LYS A 143 13.68 4.36 -16.47
C LYS A 143 14.08 2.95 -16.95
N LEU A 144 13.57 1.91 -16.30
CA LEU A 144 13.69 0.52 -16.71
C LEU A 144 12.60 0.14 -17.72
N LEU A 145 11.46 0.82 -17.64
CA LEU A 145 10.30 0.64 -18.52
C LEU A 145 10.00 1.94 -19.28
N LYS A 146 9.50 1.85 -20.52
CA LYS A 146 9.01 3.00 -21.29
C LYS A 146 7.74 2.66 -22.05
N LYS A 147 6.87 3.66 -22.23
CA LYS A 147 5.70 3.57 -23.11
C LYS A 147 6.16 3.53 -24.58
N MET A 148 5.53 2.69 -25.38
CA MET A 148 5.76 2.57 -26.81
C MET A 148 4.67 3.30 -27.60
N PRO A 149 5.01 3.96 -28.73
CA PRO A 149 4.00 4.40 -29.68
C PRO A 149 3.32 3.17 -30.29
N SER A 150 2.00 3.12 -30.26
CA SER A 150 1.20 2.00 -30.77
C SER A 150 -0.13 2.52 -31.34
N ILE A 151 -0.65 1.86 -32.37
CA ILE A 151 -1.90 2.25 -33.04
C ILE A 151 -3.04 1.46 -32.39
N ASN A 152 -4.05 2.16 -31.87
CA ASN A 152 -5.25 1.58 -31.24
C ASN A 152 -5.00 0.72 -29.98
N THR A 153 -3.80 0.72 -29.43
CA THR A 153 -3.43 0.03 -28.19
C THR A 153 -2.32 0.81 -27.48
N TYR A 154 -2.15 0.59 -26.18
CA TYR A 154 -1.03 1.12 -25.41
C TYR A 154 -0.15 -0.05 -24.98
N ARG A 155 1.15 0.07 -25.23
CA ARG A 155 2.13 -0.96 -24.84
C ARG A 155 3.34 -0.31 -24.16
N ALA A 156 4.01 -1.07 -23.31
CA ALA A 156 5.29 -0.69 -22.71
C ALA A 156 6.36 -1.73 -23.05
N MET A 157 7.62 -1.33 -23.01
CA MET A 157 8.75 -2.26 -23.14
C MET A 157 9.89 -1.87 -22.20
N VAL A 158 10.72 -2.87 -21.89
CA VAL A 158 11.96 -2.70 -21.14
C VAL A 158 12.98 -1.85 -21.92
N ILE A 159 13.68 -0.96 -21.21
CA ILE A 159 14.89 -0.29 -21.68
C ILE A 159 16.07 -1.17 -21.30
N TYR A 160 16.53 -1.99 -22.26
CA TYR A 160 17.56 -3.01 -22.05
C TYR A 160 18.84 -2.49 -21.39
N GLU A 161 19.38 -1.37 -21.87
CA GLU A 161 20.63 -0.80 -21.36
C GLU A 161 20.50 -0.38 -19.88
N ASN A 162 19.40 0.30 -19.53
CA ASN A 162 19.15 0.74 -18.15
C ASN A 162 18.87 -0.45 -17.23
N THR A 163 18.19 -1.48 -17.74
CA THR A 163 17.87 -2.69 -16.98
C THR A 163 19.10 -3.53 -16.70
N ASP A 164 19.94 -3.77 -17.72
CA ASP A 164 21.21 -4.47 -17.55
C ASP A 164 22.14 -3.70 -16.59
N ALA A 165 22.20 -2.36 -16.68
CA ALA A 165 22.96 -1.54 -15.74
C ALA A 165 22.42 -1.64 -14.30
N PHE A 166 21.10 -1.59 -14.12
CA PHE A 166 20.47 -1.70 -12.80
C PHE A 166 20.71 -3.07 -12.15
N LEU A 167 20.51 -4.16 -12.91
CA LEU A 167 20.67 -5.53 -12.41
C LEU A 167 22.11 -5.90 -12.07
N LYS A 168 23.10 -5.12 -12.56
CA LYS A 168 24.53 -5.28 -12.22
C LYS A 168 24.97 -4.55 -10.95
N LEU A 169 24.13 -3.67 -10.40
CA LEU A 169 24.40 -3.00 -9.12
C LEU A 169 24.35 -4.00 -7.96
N SER A 170 24.99 -3.67 -6.84
CA SER A 170 24.81 -4.43 -5.60
C SER A 170 23.37 -4.36 -5.09
N SER A 171 22.95 -5.34 -4.29
CA SER A 171 21.59 -5.36 -3.72
C SER A 171 21.24 -4.08 -2.97
N ILE A 172 22.19 -3.55 -2.19
CA ILE A 172 22.03 -2.29 -1.43
C ILE A 172 21.83 -1.09 -2.39
N GLU A 173 22.61 -0.99 -3.45
CA GLU A 173 22.46 0.10 -4.43
C GLU A 173 21.13 0.01 -5.20
N GLN A 174 20.67 -1.21 -5.51
CA GLN A 174 19.35 -1.41 -6.13
C GLN A 174 18.22 -1.00 -5.18
N LEU A 175 18.29 -1.41 -3.91
CA LEU A 175 17.32 -1.04 -2.88
C LEU A 175 17.28 0.46 -2.63
N GLN A 176 18.44 1.12 -2.55
CA GLN A 176 18.52 2.57 -2.39
C GLN A 176 17.83 3.29 -3.56
N LYS A 177 18.07 2.84 -4.80
CA LYS A 177 17.39 3.39 -5.98
C LYS A 177 15.88 3.18 -5.94
N ILE A 178 15.42 2.01 -5.52
CA ILE A 178 13.99 1.70 -5.37
C ILE A 178 13.36 2.60 -4.29
N TYR A 179 14.04 2.79 -3.15
CA TYR A 179 13.60 3.70 -2.09
C TYR A 179 13.50 5.15 -2.60
N ASP A 180 14.54 5.65 -3.28
CA ASP A 180 14.55 7.00 -3.83
C ASP A 180 13.47 7.21 -4.91
N ALA A 181 13.15 6.17 -5.68
CA ALA A 181 12.06 6.17 -6.64
C ALA A 181 10.69 6.18 -5.94
N THR A 182 10.54 5.39 -4.88
CA THR A 182 9.31 5.34 -4.06
C THR A 182 8.99 6.72 -3.49
N LEU A 183 9.97 7.41 -2.91
CA LEU A 183 9.82 8.78 -2.44
C LEU A 183 9.46 9.77 -3.57
N ALA A 184 9.97 9.55 -4.79
CA ALA A 184 9.66 10.39 -5.95
C ALA A 184 8.20 10.27 -6.36
N ILE A 185 7.72 9.04 -6.40
CA ILE A 185 6.36 8.68 -6.78
C ILE A 185 5.39 9.25 -5.74
N ALA A 186 5.65 9.01 -4.45
CA ALA A 186 4.86 9.55 -3.36
C ALA A 186 4.83 11.09 -3.37
N SER A 187 5.99 11.73 -3.50
CA SER A 187 6.09 13.20 -3.57
C SER A 187 5.25 13.76 -4.73
N ARG A 188 5.35 13.17 -5.92
CA ARG A 188 4.58 13.60 -7.09
C ARG A 188 3.07 13.42 -6.88
N ALA A 189 2.64 12.28 -6.33
CA ALA A 189 1.23 12.02 -6.05
C ALA A 189 0.67 13.01 -5.02
N LEU A 190 1.36 13.16 -3.89
CA LEU A 190 0.93 14.05 -2.80
C LEU A 190 0.92 15.53 -3.23
N CYS A 191 1.92 16.02 -3.95
CA CYS A 191 1.91 17.39 -4.45
C CYS A 191 0.88 17.63 -5.56
N SER A 192 0.50 16.59 -6.31
CA SER A 192 -0.59 16.71 -7.30
C SER A 192 -1.97 16.83 -6.66
N THR A 193 -2.16 16.21 -5.49
CA THR A 193 -3.38 16.33 -4.68
C THR A 193 -3.37 17.60 -3.83
N PHE A 194 -2.26 17.89 -3.14
CA PHE A 194 -2.10 19.07 -2.30
C PHE A 194 -1.48 20.25 -3.07
N THR A 195 -2.31 20.96 -3.82
CA THR A 195 -1.88 22.01 -4.76
C THR A 195 -1.53 23.36 -4.11
N TYR A 196 -1.54 23.47 -2.78
CA TYR A 196 -1.28 24.72 -2.05
C TYR A 196 0.22 25.09 -2.00
N ASP A 197 1.12 24.11 -1.98
CA ASP A 197 2.57 24.32 -2.00
C ASP A 197 3.29 23.05 -2.49
N GLU A 198 3.97 23.18 -3.63
CA GLU A 198 4.69 22.10 -4.32
C GLU A 198 5.83 21.48 -3.49
N ASN A 199 6.25 22.15 -2.41
CA ASN A 199 7.34 21.66 -1.55
C ASN A 199 6.86 20.98 -0.26
N THR A 200 5.56 21.01 0.05
CA THR A 200 5.01 20.43 1.28
C THR A 200 5.41 18.96 1.41
N PHE A 201 5.18 18.19 0.35
CA PHE A 201 5.51 16.78 0.26
C PHE A 201 6.73 16.53 -0.64
N SER A 202 7.74 17.41 -0.58
CA SER A 202 9.01 17.19 -1.27
C SER A 202 9.66 15.87 -0.84
N LYS A 203 10.53 15.29 -1.67
CA LYS A 203 11.34 14.10 -1.28
C LYS A 203 12.06 14.29 0.05
N GLU A 204 12.62 15.48 0.28
CA GLU A 204 13.32 15.79 1.53
C GLU A 204 12.37 15.80 2.73
N SER A 205 11.18 16.40 2.58
CA SER A 205 10.13 16.36 3.60
C SER A 205 9.75 14.93 3.96
N LEU A 206 9.51 14.09 2.95
CA LEU A 206 9.14 12.68 3.14
C LEU A 206 10.29 11.85 3.74
N GLN A 207 11.55 12.13 3.39
CA GLN A 207 12.69 11.50 4.04
C GLN A 207 12.83 11.91 5.51
N ASN A 208 12.56 13.18 5.82
CA ASN A 208 12.63 13.69 7.17
C ASN A 208 11.49 13.17 8.06
N LEU A 209 10.36 12.74 7.45
CA LEU A 209 9.33 11.98 8.16
C LEU A 209 9.98 10.77 8.84
N PHE A 210 10.60 9.87 8.08
CA PHE A 210 11.18 8.61 8.58
C PHE A 210 12.40 8.75 9.51
N LYS A 211 13.03 9.92 9.56
CA LYS A 211 14.14 10.17 10.48
C LYS A 211 13.68 10.46 11.91
N ASN A 212 12.41 10.84 12.07
CA ASN A 212 11.86 11.26 13.35
C ASN A 212 10.70 10.33 13.70
N ALA A 213 10.63 9.84 14.95
CA ALA A 213 9.42 9.20 15.43
C ALA A 213 8.31 10.26 15.49
N VAL A 214 7.33 10.16 14.59
CA VAL A 214 6.27 11.16 14.41
C VAL A 214 4.94 10.43 14.30
N PHE A 215 3.94 10.92 15.04
CA PHE A 215 2.54 10.57 14.83
C PHE A 215 2.09 11.15 13.49
N LEU A 216 1.62 10.28 12.58
CA LEU A 216 1.31 10.69 11.22
C LEU A 216 0.11 11.63 11.14
N ASP A 217 -0.82 11.52 12.08
CA ASP A 217 -1.93 12.47 12.24
C ASP A 217 -1.43 13.87 12.64
N ASP A 218 -0.48 13.96 13.58
CA ASP A 218 0.12 15.25 13.95
C ASP A 218 0.86 15.88 12.76
N PHE A 219 1.54 15.05 11.95
CA PHE A 219 2.20 15.50 10.72
C PHE A 219 1.21 16.14 9.73
N LEU A 220 0.06 15.49 9.49
CA LEU A 220 -0.99 16.07 8.65
C LEU A 220 -1.62 17.31 9.30
N ASP A 221 -1.95 17.25 10.59
CA ASP A 221 -2.57 18.37 11.29
C ASP A 221 -1.67 19.61 11.29
N ASP A 222 -0.36 19.46 11.41
CA ASP A 222 0.60 20.56 11.32
C ASP A 222 0.66 21.17 9.92
N ILE A 223 0.54 20.34 8.86
CA ILE A 223 0.38 20.84 7.49
C ILE A 223 -0.92 21.64 7.38
N PHE A 224 -2.05 21.10 7.84
CA PHE A 224 -3.35 21.76 7.73
C PHE A 224 -3.38 23.08 8.52
N LYS A 225 -2.82 23.10 9.73
CA LYS A 225 -2.63 24.32 10.53
C LYS A 225 -1.78 25.35 9.79
N LYS A 226 -0.67 24.95 9.15
CA LYS A 226 0.21 25.85 8.36
C LYS A 226 -0.57 26.58 7.26
N PHE A 227 -1.57 25.95 6.67
CA PHE A 227 -2.42 26.53 5.61
C PHE A 227 -3.76 27.10 6.11
N ASN A 228 -3.93 27.25 7.43
CA ASN A 228 -5.16 27.72 8.08
C ASN A 228 -6.41 26.89 7.76
N MET A 229 -6.24 25.60 7.41
CA MET A 229 -7.34 24.66 7.24
C MET A 229 -7.78 24.15 8.61
N LYS A 230 -9.02 24.46 8.99
CA LYS A 230 -9.59 24.04 10.27
C LYS A 230 -10.29 22.69 10.10
N SER A 231 -9.61 21.62 10.50
CA SER A 231 -10.22 20.31 10.76
C SER A 231 -10.08 20.06 12.25
N ASN A 232 -11.14 20.31 13.04
CA ASN A 232 -11.16 19.91 14.45
C ASN A 232 -11.60 18.45 14.63
N THR A 233 -11.78 17.71 13.54
CA THR A 233 -12.23 16.31 13.53
C THR A 233 -11.02 15.39 13.45
N SER A 234 -10.96 14.44 14.37
CA SER A 234 -9.97 13.36 14.36
C SER A 234 -10.34 12.34 13.29
N PHE A 235 -9.37 11.60 12.75
CA PHE A 235 -9.63 10.65 11.66
C PHE A 235 -10.53 9.47 12.11
N GLU A 236 -10.42 9.07 13.37
CA GLU A 236 -11.28 8.04 14.00
C GLU A 236 -12.77 8.41 13.98
N GLU A 237 -13.11 9.70 13.85
CA GLU A 237 -14.48 10.20 13.78
C GLU A 237 -15.02 10.29 12.33
N LEU A 238 -14.19 9.99 11.32
CA LEU A 238 -14.54 10.07 9.89
C LEU A 238 -14.98 8.70 9.34
N ASP A 239 -16.15 8.23 9.73
CA ASP A 239 -16.77 7.05 9.11
C ASP A 239 -17.66 7.42 7.91
N PHE A 240 -18.11 6.41 7.16
CA PHE A 240 -19.04 6.61 6.04
C PHE A 240 -20.39 7.22 6.49
N GLU A 241 -20.81 7.04 7.75
CA GLU A 241 -22.02 7.67 8.28
C GLU A 241 -21.83 9.18 8.48
N PHE A 242 -20.65 9.60 8.97
CA PHE A 242 -20.25 10.98 9.12
C PHE A 242 -20.19 11.68 7.77
N ILE A 243 -19.54 11.07 6.77
CA ILE A 243 -19.49 11.61 5.40
C ILE A 243 -20.89 11.78 4.80
N ASN A 244 -21.79 10.81 5.03
CA ASN A 244 -23.18 10.93 4.58
C ASN A 244 -23.96 12.00 5.36
N SER A 245 -23.65 12.21 6.65
CA SER A 245 -24.30 13.21 7.49
C SER A 245 -23.96 14.65 7.07
N ILE A 246 -22.76 14.87 6.50
CA ILE A 246 -22.35 16.16 5.93
C ILE A 246 -23.29 16.55 4.78
N ASN A 247 -23.61 15.61 3.89
CA ASN A 247 -24.50 15.83 2.74
C ASN A 247 -25.96 16.19 3.12
N ASP A 248 -26.43 15.74 4.30
CA ASP A 248 -27.81 15.96 4.77
C ASP A 248 -27.98 17.24 5.60
N SER A 249 -26.89 17.81 6.10
CA SER A 249 -26.92 19.02 6.91
C SER A 249 -26.57 20.23 6.04
N ASN A 250 -27.49 21.18 5.86
CA ASN A 250 -27.23 22.49 5.26
C ASN A 250 -26.25 23.32 6.12
N ILE A 251 -25.01 22.87 6.28
CA ILE A 251 -23.94 23.59 6.94
C ILE A 251 -23.14 24.28 5.85
N ASN A 252 -23.26 25.60 5.81
CA ASN A 252 -22.53 26.45 4.88
C ASN A 252 -21.05 26.56 5.33
N ASN A 253 -20.25 25.50 5.11
CA ASN A 253 -18.82 25.47 5.46
C ASN A 253 -18.01 24.70 4.40
N ASP A 254 -18.09 25.14 3.14
CA ASP A 254 -17.29 24.61 2.01
C ASP A 254 -15.81 24.38 2.38
N GLU A 255 -15.22 25.24 3.22
CA GLU A 255 -13.82 25.10 3.68
C GLU A 255 -13.56 23.87 4.55
N LEU A 256 -14.51 23.50 5.43
CA LEU A 256 -14.39 22.30 6.27
C LEU A 256 -14.56 21.04 5.41
N GLU A 257 -15.54 21.02 4.51
CA GLU A 257 -15.77 19.89 3.60
C GLU A 257 -14.56 19.65 2.69
N ILE A 258 -13.98 20.72 2.13
CA ILE A 258 -12.76 20.66 1.32
C ILE A 258 -11.59 20.14 2.16
N ALA A 259 -11.41 20.64 3.39
CA ALA A 259 -10.35 20.18 4.27
C ALA A 259 -10.50 18.68 4.61
N LEU A 260 -11.71 18.23 4.93
CA LEU A 260 -11.97 16.82 5.23
C LEU A 260 -11.74 15.93 4.01
N ALA A 261 -12.26 16.30 2.84
CA ALA A 261 -12.05 15.56 1.60
C ALA A 261 -10.56 15.44 1.26
N LEU A 262 -9.82 16.55 1.38
CA LEU A 262 -8.39 16.57 1.14
C LEU A 262 -7.62 15.72 2.16
N LYS A 263 -8.01 15.76 3.44
CA LYS A 263 -7.41 14.92 4.49
C LYS A 263 -7.63 13.44 4.18
N LEU A 264 -8.84 13.03 3.80
CA LEU A 264 -9.14 11.65 3.41
C LEU A 264 -8.31 11.20 2.19
N GLU A 265 -8.22 12.04 1.15
CA GLU A 265 -7.44 11.71 -0.05
C GLU A 265 -5.94 11.58 0.26
N LEU A 266 -5.39 12.49 1.06
CA LEU A 266 -3.99 12.43 1.48
C LEU A 266 -3.70 11.18 2.30
N ASN A 267 -4.60 10.77 3.19
CA ASN A 267 -4.46 9.54 3.97
C ASN A 267 -4.27 8.31 3.06
N VAL A 268 -5.15 8.17 2.06
CA VAL A 268 -5.09 7.06 1.10
C VAL A 268 -3.80 7.12 0.28
N ILE A 269 -3.39 8.29 -0.19
CA ILE A 269 -2.17 8.44 -0.99
C ILE A 269 -0.91 8.20 -0.17
N ILE A 270 -0.86 8.68 1.08
CA ILE A 270 0.26 8.42 1.99
C ILE A 270 0.40 6.91 2.21
N ASP A 271 -0.66 6.18 2.52
CA ASP A 271 -0.52 4.73 2.67
C ASP A 271 -0.15 4.04 1.34
N ALA A 272 -0.90 4.31 0.26
CA ALA A 272 -0.73 3.60 -1.00
C ALA A 272 0.62 3.86 -1.70
N CYS A 273 1.13 5.08 -1.63
CA CYS A 273 2.34 5.48 -2.34
C CYS A 273 3.58 5.54 -1.44
N LEU A 274 3.43 5.59 -0.11
CA LEU A 274 4.54 5.76 0.82
C LEU A 274 4.63 4.64 1.87
N LEU A 275 3.63 4.50 2.75
CA LEU A 275 3.75 3.59 3.91
C LEU A 275 3.67 2.12 3.52
N THR A 276 2.75 1.73 2.65
CA THR A 276 2.69 0.34 2.16
C THR A 276 3.94 -0.02 1.35
N PRO A 277 4.41 0.79 0.38
CA PRO A 277 5.68 0.52 -0.29
C PRO A 277 6.89 0.40 0.65
N ILE A 278 7.10 1.36 1.54
CA ILE A 278 8.27 1.38 2.42
C ILE A 278 8.14 0.32 3.53
N GLY A 279 6.93 0.13 4.06
CA GLY A 279 6.66 -0.72 5.21
C GLY A 279 6.35 -2.17 4.86
N TYR A 280 5.47 -2.42 3.88
CA TYR A 280 5.07 -3.77 3.53
C TYR A 280 5.93 -4.40 2.43
N TYR A 281 6.28 -3.64 1.39
CA TYR A 281 7.02 -4.18 0.24
C TYR A 281 8.54 -4.12 0.41
N LEU A 282 9.05 -3.11 1.12
CA LEU A 282 10.48 -2.93 1.40
C LEU A 282 10.87 -3.28 2.84
N GLN A 283 9.89 -3.38 3.75
CA GLN A 283 10.14 -3.69 5.17
C GLN A 283 11.22 -2.81 5.79
N LEU A 284 11.29 -1.51 5.43
CA LEU A 284 12.22 -0.55 6.04
C LEU A 284 11.61 0.03 7.31
N ILE A 285 10.31 0.29 7.28
CA ILE A 285 9.51 0.67 8.44
C ILE A 285 8.52 -0.44 8.79
N GLN A 286 7.95 -0.36 9.98
CA GLN A 286 6.86 -1.20 10.40
C GLN A 286 5.67 -0.32 10.80
N PRO A 287 4.64 -0.20 9.94
CA PRO A 287 3.40 0.50 10.28
C PRO A 287 2.76 -0.06 11.55
N ILE A 288 2.09 0.81 12.31
CA ILE A 288 1.36 0.47 13.53
C ILE A 288 -0.02 1.10 13.43
N TYR A 289 -1.05 0.25 13.34
CA TYR A 289 -2.42 0.69 13.60
C TYR A 289 -2.76 0.48 15.08
N VAL A 290 -3.19 1.52 15.79
CA VAL A 290 -3.41 1.46 17.25
C VAL A 290 -4.69 0.74 17.65
N GLU A 291 -5.63 0.57 16.71
CA GLU A 291 -6.89 -0.13 16.92
C GLU A 291 -6.86 -1.59 16.43
N GLU A 292 -7.73 -2.41 17.01
CA GLU A 292 -7.95 -3.79 16.57
C GLU A 292 -8.75 -3.82 15.26
N VAL A 293 -8.43 -4.77 14.37
CA VAL A 293 -9.25 -4.99 13.17
C VAL A 293 -10.59 -5.66 13.50
N ASP A 294 -11.68 -4.99 13.15
CA ASP A 294 -12.98 -5.62 12.96
C ASP A 294 -13.20 -6.01 11.49
N PHE A 295 -13.06 -7.30 11.20
CA PHE A 295 -13.30 -7.84 9.86
C PHE A 295 -14.77 -7.70 9.41
N GLU A 296 -15.74 -7.65 10.31
CA GLU A 296 -17.15 -7.46 9.92
C GLU A 296 -17.38 -6.06 9.37
N ILE A 297 -16.76 -5.05 9.98
CA ILE A 297 -16.78 -3.65 9.52
C ILE A 297 -16.03 -3.53 8.20
N LEU A 298 -14.77 -4.00 8.12
CA LEU A 298 -13.98 -3.92 6.88
C LEU A 298 -14.67 -4.63 5.69
N PHE A 299 -15.33 -5.76 5.93
CA PHE A 299 -16.07 -6.44 4.87
C PHE A 299 -17.30 -5.64 4.43
N ALA A 300 -18.00 -5.02 5.37
CA ALA A 300 -19.15 -4.16 5.06
C ALA A 300 -18.73 -2.95 4.21
N GLU A 301 -17.66 -2.26 4.59
CA GLU A 301 -17.10 -1.13 3.84
C GLU A 301 -16.69 -1.53 2.43
N LEU A 302 -15.99 -2.66 2.28
CA LEU A 302 -15.59 -3.19 0.97
C LEU A 302 -16.80 -3.49 0.08
N ILE A 303 -17.86 -4.07 0.66
CA ILE A 303 -19.10 -4.39 -0.06
C ILE A 303 -19.84 -3.12 -0.46
N VAL A 304 -19.91 -2.12 0.42
CA VAL A 304 -20.50 -0.81 0.15
C VAL A 304 -19.73 -0.15 -0.99
N ALA A 305 -18.41 -0.02 -0.89
CA ALA A 305 -17.58 0.58 -1.92
C ALA A 305 -17.78 -0.09 -3.29
N ASN A 306 -17.76 -1.42 -3.35
CA ASN A 306 -18.02 -2.15 -4.58
C ASN A 306 -19.43 -1.93 -5.14
N ASN A 307 -20.46 -1.78 -4.30
CA ASN A 307 -21.83 -1.56 -4.76
C ASN A 307 -22.06 -0.14 -5.28
N PHE A 308 -21.33 0.85 -4.76
CA PHE A 308 -21.40 2.25 -5.17
C PHE A 308 -20.31 2.66 -6.17
N ASN A 309 -19.49 1.71 -6.64
CA ASN A 309 -18.33 1.95 -7.51
C ASN A 309 -17.32 2.96 -6.93
N ILE A 310 -17.20 2.99 -5.60
CA ILE A 310 -16.12 3.72 -4.93
C ILE A 310 -14.82 2.96 -5.21
N PRO A 311 -13.71 3.65 -5.55
CA PRO A 311 -12.42 3.01 -5.77
C PRO A 311 -12.03 2.12 -4.59
N LEU A 312 -11.75 0.85 -4.84
CA LEU A 312 -11.34 -0.10 -3.79
C LEU A 312 -10.04 0.33 -3.09
N LEU A 313 -9.26 1.22 -3.70
CA LEU A 313 -8.07 1.83 -3.11
C LEU A 313 -8.43 2.52 -1.78
N GLU A 314 -9.56 3.23 -1.72
CA GLU A 314 -9.98 4.02 -0.54
C GLU A 314 -10.32 3.14 0.66
N VAL A 315 -10.67 1.87 0.44
CA VAL A 315 -10.94 0.90 1.52
C VAL A 315 -9.73 0.00 1.78
N SER A 316 -8.81 -0.09 0.81
CA SER A 316 -7.64 -0.98 0.89
C SER A 316 -6.40 -0.29 1.46
N PHE A 317 -6.43 1.03 1.60
CA PHE A 317 -5.31 1.84 2.06
C PHE A 317 -5.77 2.90 3.05
N ILE A 318 -5.18 2.84 4.24
CA ILE A 318 -5.49 3.69 5.37
C ILE A 318 -4.14 4.00 6.02
N MET A 319 -3.87 5.28 6.25
CA MET A 319 -2.65 5.71 6.92
C MET A 319 -2.59 5.07 8.32
N SER A 320 -1.43 4.56 8.71
CA SER A 320 -1.21 4.15 10.11
C SER A 320 -1.03 5.38 10.98
N GLU A 321 -1.26 5.27 12.29
CA GLU A 321 -1.03 6.39 13.20
C GLU A 321 0.47 6.57 13.48
N GLU A 322 1.22 5.46 13.54
CA GLU A 322 2.64 5.43 13.87
C GLU A 322 3.41 4.40 13.02
N TYR A 323 4.74 4.42 13.14
CA TYR A 323 5.61 3.37 12.61
C TYR A 323 6.92 3.25 13.40
N ASP A 324 7.49 2.05 13.41
CA ASP A 324 8.85 1.78 13.89
C ASP A 324 9.83 1.64 12.72
N LEU A 325 11.12 1.90 12.96
CA LEU A 325 12.16 1.45 12.03
C LEU A 325 12.42 -0.05 12.23
N THR A 326 12.56 -0.77 11.12
CA THR A 326 13.04 -2.15 11.14
C THR A 326 14.58 -2.19 11.16
N PRO A 327 15.21 -3.35 11.37
CA PRO A 327 16.66 -3.50 11.17
C PRO A 327 17.15 -3.24 9.73
N LEU A 328 16.24 -3.17 8.75
CA LEU A 328 16.58 -2.90 7.34
C LEU A 328 16.54 -1.40 7.00
N GLY A 329 15.87 -0.59 7.84
CA GLY A 329 15.55 0.82 7.59
C GLY A 329 16.53 1.83 8.18
#